data_AF-A0A7T1MEE8-F1
#
_entry.id   AF-A0A7T1MEE8-F1
#
_cell.length_a   1.000
_cell.length_b   1.000
_cell.length_c   1.000
_cell.angle_alpha   90.00
_cell.angle_beta   90.00
_cell.angle_gamma   90.00
#
_symmetry.space_group_name_H-M   'P 1'
#
loop_
_entity.id
_entity.type
_entity.pdbx_description
1 polymer ?
#
loop_
_entity_poly.entity_id
_entity_poly.type
_entity_poly.pdbx_seq_one_letter_code
_entity_poly.pdbx_strand_id
1 'polypeptide(L)'
;MTTTGPSPLPQSPTHQLEAYRIAIFKAHCSVVLGTHLEPWARALASQRQPSGPQDPHLRAVIVDDRPTPLLRMTVLNTLLMGRQRWGVTLYTAPASLERSRALFADLAAWVSVVGLRAGEADHFDWLAYNRLLKTAAFWAQLPAPKLLLFQTDTLLIEPPDPAVFAYGYVGSPWAKGRHVSQAFPRYGADLEPLPPVWLTRRFCNTVPEGMSNGNGGLSVRDRQLMVRICQAEAAASPPEEPEDIFFARHLARHDPTPPPPTVVERFSCETAYHASAGAHAAWRYLTAAEVAEMYERHLKQVLALTCAPIS
;
A
#
# COMPACT_ATOMS: atom_id res chain seq x y z
N MET A 1 -52.23 -9.40 7.13
CA MET A 1 -51.01 -9.74 7.89
C MET A 1 -49.83 -9.61 6.95
N THR A 2 -49.20 -8.44 6.90
CA THR A 2 -48.00 -8.18 6.12
C THR A 2 -46.80 -8.43 7.03
N THR A 3 -46.07 -9.51 6.76
CA THR A 3 -44.82 -9.85 7.43
C THR A 3 -43.72 -8.91 6.95
N THR A 4 -43.38 -7.91 7.76
CA THR A 4 -42.17 -7.13 7.60
C THR A 4 -40.97 -8.04 7.89
N GLY A 5 -40.20 -8.36 6.85
CA GLY A 5 -38.92 -9.05 7.00
C GLY A 5 -37.98 -8.26 7.92
N PRO A 6 -37.01 -8.93 8.56
CA PRO A 6 -36.12 -8.28 9.51
C PRO A 6 -35.36 -7.15 8.79
N SER A 7 -35.53 -5.93 9.30
CA SER A 7 -34.73 -4.77 8.93
C SER A 7 -33.24 -5.13 9.05
N PRO A 8 -32.38 -4.80 8.08
CA PRO A 8 -30.96 -5.10 8.18
C PRO A 8 -30.42 -4.50 9.49
N LEU A 9 -29.75 -5.33 10.29
CA LEU A 9 -29.15 -4.92 11.54
C LEU A 9 -28.31 -3.65 11.32
N PRO A 10 -28.46 -2.60 12.15
CA PRO A 10 -27.68 -1.38 11.99
C PRO A 10 -26.18 -1.72 12.06
N GLN A 11 -25.42 -1.22 11.08
CA GLN A 11 -23.97 -1.43 11.02
C GLN A 11 -23.31 -0.86 12.29
N SER A 12 -22.29 -1.54 12.81
CA SER A 12 -21.60 -1.10 14.03
C SER A 12 -20.99 0.30 13.85
N PRO A 13 -20.95 1.16 14.88
CA PRO A 13 -20.34 2.49 14.79
C PRO A 13 -18.88 2.46 14.31
N THR A 14 -18.14 1.39 14.65
CA THR A 14 -16.76 1.18 14.18
C THR A 14 -16.67 0.99 12.67
N HIS A 15 -17.60 0.23 12.06
CA HIS A 15 -17.62 0.04 10.60
C HIS A 15 -17.95 1.36 9.88
N GLN A 16 -18.88 2.15 10.41
CA GLN A 16 -19.21 3.46 9.84
C GLN A 16 -18.03 4.44 9.94
N LEU A 17 -17.32 4.44 11.07
CA LEU A 17 -16.12 5.26 11.23
C LEU A 17 -15.00 4.82 10.28
N GLU A 18 -14.80 3.51 10.08
CA GLU A 18 -13.83 3.00 9.11
C GLU A 18 -14.19 3.41 7.67
N ALA A 19 -15.47 3.33 7.30
CA ALA A 19 -15.96 3.79 6.00
C ALA A 19 -15.74 5.31 5.81
N TYR A 20 -16.01 6.12 6.82
CA TYR A 20 -15.74 7.55 6.82
C TYR A 20 -14.24 7.84 6.60
N ARG A 21 -13.36 7.12 7.30
CA ARG A 21 -11.91 7.29 7.16
C ARG A 21 -11.39 6.89 5.77
N ILE A 22 -11.95 5.83 5.17
CA ILE A 22 -11.68 5.48 3.76
C ILE A 22 -12.13 6.60 2.83
N ALA A 23 -13.28 7.22 3.09
CA ALA A 23 -13.78 8.34 2.29
C ALA A 23 -12.84 9.56 2.39
N ILE A 24 -12.32 9.89 3.57
CA ILE A 24 -11.33 10.96 3.74
C ILE A 24 -10.06 10.65 2.93
N PHE A 25 -9.53 9.42 3.02
CA PHE A 25 -8.36 9.02 2.23
C PHE A 25 -8.59 9.23 0.73
N LYS A 26 -9.72 8.74 0.22
CA LYS A 26 -10.10 8.92 -1.19
C LYS A 26 -10.26 10.38 -1.57
N ALA A 27 -10.84 11.21 -0.69
CA ALA A 27 -10.99 12.64 -0.92
C ALA A 27 -9.64 13.35 -1.04
N HIS A 28 -8.71 13.07 -0.11
CA HIS A 28 -7.33 13.55 -0.18
C HIS A 28 -6.66 13.15 -1.49
N CYS A 29 -6.72 11.87 -1.85
CA CYS A 29 -6.15 11.36 -3.10
C CYS A 29 -6.77 12.01 -4.34
N SER A 30 -8.09 12.21 -4.35
CA SER A 30 -8.80 12.85 -5.47
C SER A 30 -8.38 14.32 -5.64
N VAL A 31 -8.24 15.06 -4.53
CA VAL A 31 -7.76 16.45 -4.57
C VAL A 31 -6.35 16.50 -5.12
N VAL A 32 -5.42 15.72 -4.54
CA VAL A 32 -4.02 15.70 -4.98
C VAL A 32 -3.88 15.27 -6.44
N LEU A 33 -4.63 14.24 -6.86
CA LEU A 33 -4.64 13.77 -8.24
C LEU A 33 -5.05 14.90 -9.20
N GLY A 34 -6.24 15.48 -9.00
CA GLY A 34 -6.81 16.45 -9.94
C GLY A 34 -6.07 17.78 -9.97
N THR A 35 -5.58 18.25 -8.82
CA THR A 35 -4.98 19.59 -8.70
C THR A 35 -3.48 19.62 -8.96
N HIS A 36 -2.77 18.52 -8.70
CA HIS A 36 -1.30 18.50 -8.75
C HIS A 36 -0.75 17.41 -9.67
N LEU A 37 -1.14 16.14 -9.45
CA LEU A 37 -0.51 15.02 -10.16
C LEU A 37 -0.92 14.92 -11.63
N GLU A 38 -2.17 15.22 -11.99
CA GLU A 38 -2.60 15.23 -13.40
C GLU A 38 -1.94 16.33 -14.23
N PRO A 39 -1.87 17.60 -13.79
CA PRO A 39 -1.05 18.61 -14.44
C PRO A 39 0.42 18.21 -14.58
N TRP A 40 1.00 17.66 -13.51
CA TRP A 40 2.38 17.18 -13.52
C TRP A 40 2.61 16.02 -14.49
N ALA A 41 1.70 15.04 -14.54
CA ALA A 41 1.76 13.91 -15.46
C ALA A 41 1.69 14.35 -16.92
N ARG A 42 0.86 15.35 -17.25
CA ARG A 42 0.82 15.92 -18.61
C ARG A 42 2.13 16.60 -18.99
N ALA A 43 2.74 17.34 -18.05
CA ALA A 43 4.04 17.95 -18.27
C ALA A 43 5.14 16.88 -18.44
N LEU A 44 5.12 15.83 -17.63
CA LEU A 44 6.02 14.68 -17.73
C LEU A 44 5.88 13.98 -19.09
N ALA A 45 4.65 13.68 -19.53
CA ALA A 45 4.36 13.05 -20.82
C ALA A 45 4.86 13.86 -22.03
N SER A 46 4.97 15.18 -21.89
CA SER A 46 5.53 16.04 -22.93
C SER A 46 7.04 15.85 -23.11
N GLN A 47 7.73 15.38 -22.07
CA GLN A 47 9.11 14.93 -22.17
C GLN A 47 9.12 13.55 -22.85
N ARG A 48 9.62 13.48 -24.08
CA ARG A 48 9.62 12.23 -24.87
C ARG A 48 10.46 11.09 -24.25
N GLN A 49 11.26 11.39 -23.23
CA GLN A 49 12.14 10.49 -22.50
C GLN A 49 12.18 10.93 -21.02
N PRO A 50 12.37 10.00 -20.07
CA PRO A 50 12.68 10.35 -18.69
C PRO A 50 13.87 11.31 -18.61
N SER A 51 13.69 12.32 -17.78
CA SER A 51 14.64 13.31 -17.26
C SER A 51 15.80 12.70 -16.48
N GLY A 52 16.58 11.83 -17.14
CA GLY A 52 17.68 11.05 -16.54
C GLY A 52 17.45 9.54 -16.59
N PRO A 53 18.51 8.73 -16.43
CA PRO A 53 18.37 7.27 -16.48
C PRO A 53 17.49 6.78 -15.31
N GLN A 54 16.42 6.05 -15.65
CA GLN A 54 15.72 5.22 -14.68
C GLN A 54 16.75 4.31 -14.01
N ASP A 55 16.62 4.10 -12.70
CA ASP A 55 17.52 3.20 -11.99
C ASP A 55 17.28 1.76 -12.49
N PRO A 56 18.24 1.13 -13.20
CA PRO A 56 18.05 -0.21 -13.73
C PRO A 56 18.02 -1.25 -12.61
N HIS A 57 18.44 -0.90 -11.40
CA HIS A 57 18.50 -1.79 -10.25
C HIS A 57 17.26 -1.71 -9.35
N LEU A 58 16.36 -0.75 -9.58
CA LEU A 58 15.18 -0.52 -8.75
C LEU A 58 13.90 -0.40 -9.60
N ARG A 59 12.87 -1.19 -9.26
CA ARG A 59 11.54 -1.07 -9.87
C ARG A 59 10.45 -1.01 -8.81
N ALA A 60 9.48 -0.12 -8.99
CA ALA A 60 8.24 -0.17 -8.23
C ALA A 60 7.26 -1.15 -8.88
N VAL A 61 6.61 -2.00 -8.09
CA VAL A 61 5.73 -3.08 -8.57
C VAL A 61 4.39 -3.00 -7.85
N ILE A 62 3.31 -3.07 -8.63
CA ILE A 62 1.94 -3.14 -8.12
C ILE A 62 1.19 -4.26 -8.86
N VAL A 63 0.37 -5.01 -8.13
CA VAL A 63 -0.55 -6.01 -8.69
C VAL A 63 -1.96 -5.54 -8.38
N ASP A 64 -2.69 -5.09 -9.39
CA ASP A 64 -4.06 -4.61 -9.26
C ASP A 64 -4.77 -4.71 -10.62
N ASP A 65 -6.04 -5.09 -10.63
CA ASP A 65 -6.85 -5.24 -11.83
C ASP A 65 -8.06 -4.31 -11.84
N ARG A 66 -8.05 -3.28 -10.98
CA ARG A 66 -9.08 -2.26 -10.86
C ARG A 66 -8.55 -0.94 -11.43
N PRO A 67 -8.73 -0.67 -12.73
CA PRO A 67 -8.28 0.56 -13.39
C PRO A 67 -9.13 1.74 -12.91
N THR A 68 -8.76 2.32 -11.77
CA THR A 68 -9.50 3.38 -11.09
C THR A 68 -8.67 4.66 -10.98
N PRO A 69 -9.30 5.82 -10.74
CA PRO A 69 -8.56 7.05 -10.43
C PRO A 69 -7.64 6.91 -9.22
N LEU A 70 -8.01 6.09 -8.24
CA LEU A 70 -7.16 5.82 -7.08
C LEU A 70 -5.89 5.06 -7.47
N LEU A 71 -5.99 4.03 -8.33
CA LEU A 71 -4.81 3.35 -8.88
C LEU A 71 -3.89 4.34 -9.62
N ARG A 72 -4.47 5.23 -10.44
CA ARG A 72 -3.70 6.27 -11.13
C ARG A 72 -3.01 7.23 -10.16
N MET A 73 -3.72 7.70 -9.13
CA MET A 73 -3.14 8.52 -8.07
C MET A 73 -1.97 7.83 -7.38
N THR A 74 -2.14 6.58 -6.98
CA THR A 74 -1.10 5.84 -6.25
C THR A 74 0.14 5.60 -7.10
N VAL A 75 -0.03 5.28 -8.39
CA VAL A 75 1.10 5.14 -9.33
C VAL A 75 1.80 6.48 -9.57
N LEU A 76 1.06 7.57 -9.82
CA LEU A 76 1.65 8.90 -10.01
C LEU A 76 2.37 9.40 -8.77
N ASN A 77 1.79 9.19 -7.58
CA ASN A 77 2.45 9.48 -6.31
C ASN A 77 3.76 8.71 -6.19
N THR A 78 3.77 7.43 -6.57
CA THR A 78 4.97 6.60 -6.55
C THR A 78 6.06 7.12 -7.50
N LEU A 79 5.69 7.50 -8.72
CA LEU A 79 6.63 8.11 -9.67
C LEU A 79 7.21 9.44 -9.15
N LEU A 80 6.36 10.29 -8.55
CA LEU A 80 6.77 11.58 -8.00
C LEU A 80 7.71 11.41 -6.82
N MET A 81 7.38 10.54 -5.85
CA MET A 81 8.21 10.29 -4.67
C MET A 81 9.48 9.50 -5.00
N GLY A 82 9.44 8.71 -6.08
CA GLY A 82 10.64 8.16 -6.73
C GLY A 82 11.48 9.19 -7.47
N ARG A 83 11.08 10.46 -7.45
CA ARG A 83 11.75 11.59 -8.12
C ARG A 83 12.03 11.29 -9.61
N GLN A 84 11.10 10.61 -10.27
CA GLN A 84 11.17 10.19 -11.68
C GLN A 84 12.30 9.20 -12.01
N ARG A 85 13.04 8.73 -11.00
CA ARG A 85 14.10 7.73 -11.17
C ARG A 85 13.58 6.30 -11.16
N TRP A 86 12.35 6.10 -10.70
CA TRP A 86 11.72 4.79 -10.59
C TRP A 86 10.77 4.59 -11.75
N GLY A 87 10.89 3.46 -12.44
CA GLY A 87 9.82 2.96 -13.28
C GLY A 87 8.85 2.10 -12.48
N VAL A 88 7.60 2.06 -12.92
CA VAL A 88 6.54 1.25 -12.33
C VAL A 88 6.21 0.08 -13.27
N THR A 89 5.99 -1.10 -12.70
CA THR A 89 5.39 -2.23 -13.41
C THR A 89 4.07 -2.58 -12.73
N LEU A 90 2.97 -2.42 -13.47
CA LEU A 90 1.63 -2.84 -13.07
C LEU A 90 1.34 -4.22 -13.67
N TYR A 91 1.12 -5.20 -12.81
CA TYR A 91 0.55 -6.48 -13.19
C TYR A 91 -0.96 -6.45 -12.99
N THR A 92 -1.72 -6.79 -14.03
CA THR A 92 -3.19 -6.81 -14.02
C THR A 92 -3.68 -8.10 -14.64
N ALA A 93 -4.88 -8.53 -14.25
CA ALA A 93 -5.55 -9.64 -14.92
C ALA A 93 -5.79 -9.31 -16.41
N PRO A 94 -5.67 -10.27 -17.33
CA PRO A 94 -6.03 -10.15 -18.74
C PRO A 94 -7.35 -9.40 -18.99
N ALA A 95 -8.40 -9.69 -18.22
CA ALA A 95 -9.71 -9.02 -18.32
C ALA A 95 -9.67 -7.48 -18.10
N SER A 96 -8.65 -6.97 -17.41
CA SER A 96 -8.46 -5.54 -17.12
C SER A 96 -7.27 -4.92 -17.85
N LEU A 97 -6.57 -5.68 -18.70
CA LEU A 97 -5.32 -5.24 -19.35
C LEU A 97 -5.50 -3.99 -20.20
N GLU A 98 -6.47 -3.99 -21.12
CA GLU A 98 -6.67 -2.85 -22.03
C GLU A 98 -7.11 -1.58 -21.29
N ARG A 99 -8.00 -1.71 -20.30
CA ARG A 99 -8.40 -0.57 -19.46
C ARG A 99 -7.23 -0.03 -18.64
N SER A 100 -6.37 -0.91 -18.12
CA SER A 100 -5.17 -0.51 -17.36
C SER A 100 -4.12 0.15 -18.26
N ARG A 101 -3.94 -0.32 -19.49
CA ARG A 101 -3.10 0.34 -20.51
C ARG A 101 -3.64 1.73 -20.85
N ALA A 102 -4.94 1.85 -21.08
CA ALA A 102 -5.57 3.14 -21.34
C ALA A 102 -5.39 4.12 -20.18
N LEU A 103 -5.45 3.65 -18.93
CA LEU A 103 -5.26 4.48 -17.72
C LEU A 103 -3.86 5.12 -17.64
N PHE A 104 -2.84 4.52 -18.26
CA PHE A 104 -1.45 4.97 -18.21
C PHE A 104 -0.84 5.22 -19.59
N ALA A 105 -1.66 5.40 -20.63
CA ALA A 105 -1.19 5.54 -22.00
C ALA A 105 -0.27 6.77 -22.19
N ASP A 106 -0.53 7.85 -21.45
CA ASP A 106 0.28 9.07 -21.41
C ASP A 106 1.63 8.89 -20.69
N LEU A 107 1.83 7.76 -20.02
CA LEU A 107 2.99 7.50 -19.16
C LEU A 107 3.71 6.20 -19.53
N ALA A 108 3.54 5.70 -20.76
CA ALA A 108 4.10 4.42 -21.20
C ALA A 108 5.64 4.32 -21.09
N ALA A 109 6.36 5.45 -21.04
CA ALA A 109 7.80 5.48 -20.79
C ALA A 109 8.19 5.21 -19.31
N TRP A 110 7.27 5.43 -18.37
CA TRP A 110 7.48 5.24 -16.93
C TRP A 110 6.73 4.03 -16.37
N VAL A 111 5.58 3.69 -16.96
CA VAL A 111 4.68 2.64 -16.48
C VAL A 111 4.58 1.51 -17.52
N SER A 112 5.01 0.32 -17.13
CA SER A 112 4.78 -0.91 -17.90
C SER A 112 3.55 -1.62 -17.36
N VAL A 113 2.59 -1.95 -18.24
CA VAL A 113 1.38 -2.69 -17.88
C VAL A 113 1.44 -4.09 -18.49
N VAL A 114 1.46 -5.10 -17.61
CA VAL A 114 1.67 -6.51 -17.96
C VAL A 114 0.46 -7.34 -17.56
N GLY A 115 -0.06 -8.11 -18.51
CA GLY A 115 -1.12 -9.09 -18.25
C GLY A 115 -0.56 -10.31 -17.51
N LEU A 116 -1.18 -10.69 -16.40
CA LEU A 116 -0.80 -11.86 -15.61
C LEU A 116 -2.05 -12.60 -15.17
N ARG A 117 -2.11 -13.90 -15.47
CA ARG A 117 -3.30 -14.71 -15.17
C ARG A 117 -3.58 -14.72 -13.67
N ALA A 118 -4.79 -14.30 -13.29
CA ALA A 118 -5.21 -14.18 -11.91
C ALA A 118 -6.16 -15.33 -11.53
N GLY A 119 -5.58 -16.53 -11.31
CA GLY A 119 -6.37 -17.72 -10.98
C GLY A 119 -7.40 -18.11 -12.06
N GLU A 120 -8.50 -18.71 -11.64
CA GLU A 120 -9.61 -19.12 -12.52
C GLU A 120 -10.60 -17.99 -12.80
N ALA A 121 -10.83 -17.11 -11.81
CA ALA A 121 -11.77 -15.99 -11.91
C ALA A 121 -11.22 -14.81 -12.73
N ASP A 122 -9.95 -14.89 -13.17
CA ASP A 122 -9.21 -13.79 -13.80
C ASP A 122 -9.34 -12.46 -13.03
N HIS A 123 -9.28 -12.56 -11.70
CA HIS A 123 -9.34 -11.45 -10.77
C HIS A 123 -8.34 -11.67 -9.62
N PHE A 124 -7.61 -10.62 -9.25
CA PHE A 124 -6.71 -10.63 -8.09
C PHE A 124 -7.48 -10.31 -6.80
N ASP A 125 -8.26 -11.29 -6.34
CA ASP A 125 -8.76 -11.26 -4.96
C ASP A 125 -7.62 -11.47 -3.94
N TRP A 126 -7.96 -11.35 -2.66
CA TRP A 126 -6.99 -11.52 -1.58
C TRP A 126 -6.27 -12.86 -1.61
N LEU A 127 -6.95 -13.95 -1.98
CA LEU A 127 -6.37 -15.29 -2.02
C LEU A 127 -5.44 -15.46 -3.23
N ALA A 128 -5.87 -14.99 -4.40
CA ALA A 128 -5.09 -14.99 -5.63
C ALA A 128 -3.82 -14.14 -5.49
N TYR A 129 -3.91 -12.97 -4.86
CA TYR A 129 -2.77 -12.10 -4.56
C TYR A 129 -1.73 -12.81 -3.67
N ASN A 130 -2.17 -13.36 -2.53
CA ASN A 130 -1.27 -14.05 -1.61
C ASN A 130 -0.64 -15.31 -2.24
N ARG A 131 -1.41 -16.07 -3.02
CA ARG A 131 -0.86 -17.22 -3.77
C ARG A 131 0.21 -16.76 -4.75
N LEU A 132 -0.06 -15.72 -5.54
CA LEU A 132 0.87 -15.22 -6.54
C LEU A 132 2.20 -14.81 -5.90
N LEU A 133 2.17 -14.01 -4.83
CA LEU A 133 3.37 -13.53 -4.17
C LEU A 133 4.16 -14.64 -3.47
N LYS A 134 3.57 -15.82 -3.24
CA LYS A 134 4.28 -17.00 -2.73
C LYS A 134 4.84 -17.90 -3.85
N THR A 135 4.83 -17.46 -5.11
CA THR A 135 5.42 -18.21 -6.23
C THR A 135 6.79 -17.68 -6.62
N ALA A 136 7.79 -18.56 -6.69
CA ALA A 136 9.14 -18.20 -7.13
C ALA A 136 9.19 -17.68 -8.57
N ALA A 137 8.35 -18.24 -9.45
CA ALA A 137 8.26 -17.82 -10.85
C ALA A 137 7.83 -16.36 -11.01
N PHE A 138 6.89 -15.88 -10.18
CA PHE A 138 6.49 -14.49 -10.19
C PHE A 138 7.67 -13.57 -9.86
N TRP A 139 8.43 -13.85 -8.80
CA TRP A 139 9.58 -13.02 -8.44
C TRP A 139 10.70 -13.08 -9.47
N ALA A 140 10.98 -14.27 -10.03
CA ALA A 140 12.04 -14.47 -11.00
C ALA A 140 11.85 -13.64 -12.29
N GLN A 141 10.61 -13.34 -12.67
CA GLN A 141 10.30 -12.55 -13.87
C GLN A 141 10.44 -11.04 -13.66
N LEU A 142 10.57 -10.56 -12.42
CA LEU A 142 10.59 -9.12 -12.14
C LEU A 142 11.88 -8.48 -12.66
N PRO A 143 11.80 -7.26 -13.24
CA PRO A 143 12.86 -6.70 -14.08
C PRO A 143 14.08 -6.21 -13.29
N ALA A 144 13.93 -5.93 -11.99
CA ALA A 144 14.97 -5.33 -11.16
C ALA A 144 15.32 -6.21 -9.95
N PRO A 145 16.57 -6.16 -9.45
CA PRO A 145 16.97 -6.85 -8.23
C PRO A 145 16.32 -6.26 -6.97
N LYS A 146 16.18 -4.93 -6.87
CA LYS A 146 15.49 -4.26 -5.77
C LYS A 146 14.12 -3.80 -6.21
N LEU A 147 13.13 -4.06 -5.36
CA LEU A 147 11.73 -3.85 -5.66
C LEU A 147 11.09 -3.02 -4.57
N LEU A 148 10.26 -2.06 -4.96
CA LEU A 148 9.27 -1.44 -4.07
C LEU A 148 7.91 -2.03 -4.41
N LEU A 149 7.42 -2.95 -3.59
CA LEU A 149 6.07 -3.50 -3.73
C LEU A 149 5.08 -2.55 -3.04
N PHE A 150 3.97 -2.23 -3.71
CA PHE A 150 2.91 -1.38 -3.15
C PHE A 150 1.50 -1.77 -3.65
N GLN A 151 0.48 -1.43 -2.87
CA GLN A 151 -0.95 -1.63 -3.19
C GLN A 151 -1.67 -0.29 -3.37
N THR A 152 -2.86 -0.30 -3.98
CA THR A 152 -3.64 0.91 -4.32
C THR A 152 -3.98 1.79 -3.11
N ASP A 153 -4.04 1.22 -1.92
CA ASP A 153 -4.19 1.88 -0.60
C ASP A 153 -2.88 2.36 0.04
N THR A 154 -1.82 2.47 -0.76
CA THR A 154 -0.53 3.06 -0.37
C THR A 154 -0.51 4.58 -0.57
N LEU A 155 0.13 5.28 0.36
CA LEU A 155 0.53 6.68 0.21
C LEU A 155 2.02 6.81 0.57
N LEU A 156 2.89 7.00 -0.43
CA LEU A 156 4.22 7.57 -0.16
C LEU A 156 4.03 9.04 0.21
N ILE A 157 4.37 9.40 1.43
CA ILE A 157 4.19 10.73 2.04
C ILE A 157 5.31 11.65 1.59
N GLU A 158 6.51 11.12 1.44
CA GLU A 158 7.69 11.84 0.94
C GLU A 158 8.67 10.86 0.28
N PRO A 159 9.72 11.34 -0.42
CA PRO A 159 10.73 10.46 -1.00
C PRO A 159 11.39 9.56 0.07
N PRO A 160 11.32 8.23 -0.05
CA PRO A 160 12.01 7.33 0.86
C PRO A 160 13.53 7.51 0.82
N ASP A 161 14.18 7.31 1.96
CA ASP A 161 15.65 7.28 2.05
C ASP A 161 16.20 6.14 1.16
N PRO A 162 17.08 6.42 0.17
CA PRO A 162 17.66 5.37 -0.68
C PRO A 162 18.33 4.22 0.09
N ALA A 163 18.79 4.45 1.33
CA ALA A 163 19.42 3.43 2.16
C ALA A 163 18.48 2.23 2.45
N VAL A 164 17.15 2.41 2.40
CA VAL A 164 16.20 1.31 2.61
C VAL A 164 16.37 0.18 1.58
N PHE A 165 16.85 0.52 0.38
CA PHE A 165 17.06 -0.45 -0.71
C PHE A 165 18.33 -1.28 -0.55
N ALA A 166 19.17 -1.00 0.45
CA ALA A 166 20.32 -1.84 0.79
C ALA A 166 19.91 -3.18 1.41
N TYR A 167 18.73 -3.24 2.04
CA TYR A 167 18.25 -4.41 2.76
C TYR A 167 17.55 -5.44 1.87
N GLY A 168 17.40 -6.67 2.38
CA GLY A 168 16.66 -7.74 1.73
C GLY A 168 15.15 -7.56 1.80
N TYR A 169 14.67 -7.04 2.94
CA TYR A 169 13.26 -6.76 3.18
C TYR A 169 13.08 -5.59 4.15
N VAL A 170 12.24 -4.62 3.80
CA VAL A 170 11.79 -3.54 4.70
C VAL A 170 10.29 -3.36 4.56
N GLY A 171 9.52 -3.72 5.57
CA GLY A 171 8.07 -3.54 5.66
C GLY A 171 7.72 -2.39 6.60
N SER A 172 6.81 -2.64 7.54
CA SER A 172 6.43 -1.69 8.59
C SER A 172 6.54 -2.32 9.99
N PRO A 173 6.63 -1.52 11.06
CA PRO A 173 6.58 -2.06 12.41
C PRO A 173 5.18 -2.62 12.70
N TRP A 174 5.11 -3.88 13.16
CA TRP A 174 3.88 -4.46 13.67
C TRP A 174 3.73 -4.18 15.17
N ALA A 175 2.75 -3.36 15.53
CA ALA A 175 2.44 -3.04 16.92
C ALA A 175 1.50 -4.09 17.54
N LYS A 176 1.96 -5.35 17.64
CA LYS A 176 1.17 -6.45 18.22
C LYS A 176 0.71 -6.10 19.64
N GLY A 177 -0.59 -6.20 19.88
CA GLY A 177 -1.17 -5.89 21.19
C GLY A 177 -1.47 -4.40 21.44
N ARG A 178 -1.08 -3.50 20.52
CA ARG A 178 -1.61 -2.14 20.53
C ARG A 178 -3.13 -2.19 20.46
N HIS A 179 -3.77 -1.38 21.27
CA HIS A 179 -5.21 -1.21 21.25
C HIS A 179 -5.55 0.28 21.24
N VAL A 180 -6.67 0.60 20.63
CA VAL A 180 -7.23 1.94 20.61
C VAL A 180 -8.67 1.85 21.10
N SER A 181 -8.99 2.67 22.10
CA SER A 181 -10.34 2.80 22.65
C SER A 181 -10.92 4.13 22.21
N GLN A 182 -12.15 4.10 21.67
CA GLN A 182 -12.84 5.28 21.16
C GLN A 182 -14.21 5.40 21.83
N ALA A 183 -14.51 6.60 22.30
CA ALA A 183 -15.81 6.95 22.84
C ALA A 183 -16.75 7.37 21.70
N PHE A 184 -17.96 6.80 21.68
CA PHE A 184 -19.05 7.20 20.79
C PHE A 184 -20.12 7.90 21.62
N PRO A 185 -20.47 9.15 21.29
CA PRO A 185 -21.51 9.88 22.02
C PRO A 185 -22.85 9.15 21.89
N ARG A 186 -23.65 9.26 22.94
CA ARG A 186 -25.01 8.71 22.97
C ARG A 186 -25.97 9.77 23.46
N TYR A 187 -27.18 9.67 22.95
CA TYR A 187 -28.28 10.54 23.31
C TYR A 187 -29.49 9.66 23.63
N GLY A 188 -30.31 10.09 24.59
CA GLY A 188 -31.58 9.44 24.88
C GLY A 188 -32.68 9.90 23.94
N ALA A 189 -33.92 9.54 24.27
CA ALA A 189 -35.08 9.84 23.41
C ALA A 189 -35.33 11.36 23.29
N ASP A 190 -34.95 12.12 24.31
CA ASP A 190 -35.15 13.57 24.38
C ASP A 190 -33.88 14.35 23.99
N LEU A 191 -32.92 13.66 23.32
CA LEU A 191 -31.61 14.18 22.92
C LEU A 191 -30.72 14.64 24.08
N GLU A 192 -31.02 14.18 25.30
CA GLU A 192 -30.18 14.40 26.46
C GLU A 192 -28.88 13.57 26.36
N PRO A 193 -27.71 14.13 26.75
CA PRO A 193 -26.45 13.40 26.70
C PRO A 193 -26.48 12.19 27.63
N LEU A 194 -26.12 11.01 27.10
CA LEU A 194 -25.89 9.80 27.87
C LEU A 194 -24.40 9.48 27.96
N PRO A 195 -23.96 8.67 28.94
CA PRO A 195 -22.59 8.16 28.97
C PRO A 195 -22.22 7.52 27.63
N PRO A 196 -21.04 7.85 27.07
CA PRO A 196 -20.63 7.33 25.77
C PRO A 196 -20.41 5.82 25.83
N VAL A 197 -20.57 5.15 24.69
CA VAL A 197 -20.12 3.76 24.53
C VAL A 197 -18.66 3.76 24.11
N TRP A 198 -17.85 2.99 24.83
CA TRP A 198 -16.44 2.80 24.51
C TRP A 198 -16.26 1.53 23.70
N LEU A 199 -15.65 1.65 22.53
CA LEU A 199 -15.27 0.51 21.69
C LEU A 199 -13.75 0.42 21.63
N THR A 200 -13.23 -0.77 21.94
CA THR A 200 -11.79 -1.04 21.93
C THR A 200 -11.45 -1.97 20.77
N ARG A 201 -10.49 -1.57 19.95
CA ARG A 201 -9.95 -2.40 18.87
C ARG A 201 -8.51 -2.76 19.18
N ARG A 202 -8.17 -4.05 19.08
CA ARG A 202 -6.80 -4.55 19.22
C ARG A 202 -6.22 -4.85 17.84
N PHE A 203 -4.96 -4.49 17.62
CA PHE A 203 -4.28 -4.60 16.33
C PHE A 203 -3.31 -5.79 16.27
N CYS A 204 -3.03 -6.24 15.05
CA CYS A 204 -2.04 -7.27 14.72
C CYS A 204 -2.21 -8.58 15.52
N ASN A 205 -3.45 -8.97 15.84
CA ASN A 205 -3.72 -10.21 16.60
C ASN A 205 -3.29 -11.48 15.86
N THR A 206 -3.23 -11.42 14.52
CA THR A 206 -2.81 -12.52 13.65
C THR A 206 -1.31 -12.62 13.48
N VAL A 207 -0.53 -11.63 13.92
CA VAL A 207 0.93 -11.61 13.80
C VAL A 207 1.53 -12.56 14.85
N PRO A 208 2.31 -13.58 14.47
CA PRO A 208 3.04 -14.43 15.42
C PRO A 208 3.98 -13.64 16.36
N GLU A 209 4.32 -14.23 17.50
CA GLU A 209 5.27 -13.63 18.44
C GLU A 209 6.68 -13.53 17.85
N GLY A 210 7.43 -12.51 18.28
CA GLY A 210 8.81 -12.29 17.82
C GLY A 210 8.96 -11.64 16.44
N MET A 211 7.86 -11.38 15.73
CA MET A 211 7.89 -10.67 14.45
C MET A 211 7.56 -9.19 14.60
N SER A 212 8.44 -8.33 14.10
CA SER A 212 8.34 -6.88 14.20
C SER A 212 8.37 -6.15 12.85
N ASN A 213 8.70 -6.84 11.76
CA ASN A 213 8.85 -6.25 10.43
C ASN A 213 7.95 -6.97 9.42
N GLY A 214 6.93 -6.27 8.95
CA GLY A 214 6.06 -6.77 7.88
C GLY A 214 5.11 -5.70 7.37
N ASN A 215 4.75 -5.79 6.10
CA ASN A 215 3.73 -4.97 5.44
C ASN A 215 3.57 -5.49 4.01
N GLY A 216 2.51 -6.25 3.73
CA GLY A 216 2.28 -6.72 2.36
C GLY A 216 1.99 -5.61 1.37
N GLY A 217 1.36 -4.54 1.82
CA GLY A 217 0.87 -3.46 0.97
C GLY A 217 1.86 -2.34 0.68
N LEU A 218 2.97 -2.23 1.41
CA LEU A 218 4.10 -1.34 1.09
C LEU A 218 5.41 -1.88 1.67
N SER A 219 6.28 -2.43 0.83
CA SER A 219 7.55 -3.01 1.26
C SER A 219 8.68 -2.92 0.22
N VAL A 220 9.91 -2.80 0.69
CA VAL A 220 11.12 -3.03 -0.10
C VAL A 220 11.45 -4.50 -0.07
N ARG A 221 11.78 -5.08 -1.24
CA ARG A 221 12.10 -6.50 -1.38
C ARG A 221 13.24 -6.74 -2.34
N ASP A 222 14.12 -7.65 -1.97
CA ASP A 222 15.14 -8.19 -2.84
C ASP A 222 14.59 -9.38 -3.63
N ARG A 223 14.63 -9.28 -4.96
CA ARG A 223 14.10 -10.30 -5.87
C ARG A 223 14.68 -11.68 -5.61
N GLN A 224 16.01 -11.77 -5.42
CA GLN A 224 16.66 -13.07 -5.23
C GLN A 224 16.31 -13.67 -3.87
N LEU A 225 16.24 -12.85 -2.83
CA LEU A 225 15.78 -13.30 -1.50
C LEU A 225 14.36 -13.85 -1.57
N MET A 226 13.43 -13.15 -2.24
CA MET A 226 12.05 -13.64 -2.38
C MET A 226 11.97 -14.95 -3.15
N VAL A 227 12.74 -15.09 -4.26
CA VAL A 227 12.84 -16.34 -5.01
C VAL A 227 13.33 -17.49 -4.11
N ARG A 228 14.40 -17.28 -3.34
CA ARG A 228 14.96 -18.30 -2.44
C ARG A 228 13.96 -18.74 -1.38
N ILE A 229 13.29 -17.79 -0.72
CA ILE A 229 12.27 -18.11 0.29
C ILE A 229 11.11 -18.89 -0.33
N CYS A 230 10.59 -18.45 -1.48
CA CYS A 230 9.49 -19.16 -2.15
C CYS A 230 9.89 -20.59 -2.55
N GLN A 231 11.10 -20.80 -3.07
CA GLN A 231 11.58 -22.14 -3.45
C GLN A 231 11.73 -23.07 -2.25
N ALA A 232 12.22 -22.55 -1.13
CA ALA A 232 12.48 -23.36 0.06
C ALA A 232 11.22 -23.62 0.90
N GLU A 233 10.30 -22.65 0.96
CA GLU A 233 9.30 -22.62 2.05
C GLU A 233 7.84 -22.64 1.57
N ALA A 234 7.55 -22.26 0.31
CA ALA A 234 6.17 -22.03 -0.13
C ALA A 234 5.30 -23.30 -0.11
N ALA A 235 5.89 -24.49 -0.30
CA ALA A 235 5.16 -25.76 -0.27
C ALA A 235 4.50 -26.04 1.10
N ALA A 236 5.02 -25.48 2.19
CA ALA A 236 4.48 -25.59 3.53
C ALA A 236 3.59 -24.41 3.94
N SER A 237 3.41 -23.41 3.07
CA SER A 237 2.55 -22.25 3.34
C SER A 237 1.12 -22.53 2.86
N PRO A 238 0.11 -22.47 3.73
CA PRO A 238 -1.26 -22.65 3.30
C PRO A 238 -1.72 -21.45 2.46
N PRO A 239 -2.66 -21.63 1.52
CA PRO A 239 -3.15 -20.56 0.66
C PRO A 239 -3.62 -19.29 1.39
N GLU A 240 -4.26 -19.47 2.54
CA GLU A 240 -4.80 -18.44 3.42
C GLU A 240 -3.76 -17.77 4.33
N GLU A 241 -2.51 -18.21 4.34
CA GLU A 241 -1.46 -17.47 5.03
C GLU A 241 -1.16 -16.19 4.24
N PRO A 242 -1.30 -14.99 4.86
CA PRO A 242 -0.89 -13.74 4.24
C PRO A 242 0.58 -13.80 3.84
N GLU A 243 0.88 -13.30 2.65
CA GLU A 243 2.21 -13.38 2.06
C GLU A 243 3.27 -12.63 2.89
N ASP A 244 2.90 -11.52 3.52
CA ASP A 244 3.80 -10.75 4.38
C ASP A 244 4.13 -11.48 5.67
N ILE A 245 3.18 -12.20 6.27
CA ILE A 245 3.42 -13.14 7.38
C ILE A 245 4.33 -14.28 6.92
N PHE A 246 4.07 -14.85 5.75
CA PHE A 246 4.90 -15.90 5.16
C PHE A 246 6.35 -15.43 5.00
N PHE A 247 6.61 -14.28 4.38
CA PHE A 247 7.97 -13.78 4.24
C PHE A 247 8.58 -13.43 5.59
N ALA A 248 7.88 -12.69 6.44
CA ALA A 248 8.39 -12.21 7.72
C ALA A 248 8.92 -13.35 8.61
N ARG A 249 8.21 -14.49 8.69
CA ARG A 249 8.65 -15.63 9.52
C ARG A 249 9.87 -16.37 8.96
N HIS A 250 10.17 -16.18 7.67
CA HIS A 250 11.28 -16.82 6.98
C HIS A 250 12.50 -15.93 6.84
N LEU A 251 12.34 -14.60 6.94
CA LEU A 251 13.45 -13.65 6.82
C LEU A 251 14.59 -13.96 7.77
N ALA A 252 14.32 -14.28 9.05
CA ALA A 252 15.37 -14.57 10.02
C ALA A 252 16.28 -15.75 9.63
N ARG A 253 15.81 -16.67 8.77
CA ARG A 253 16.59 -17.82 8.28
C ARG A 253 17.30 -17.56 6.95
N HIS A 254 16.86 -16.56 6.19
CA HIS A 254 17.29 -16.33 4.80
C HIS A 254 17.95 -14.96 4.57
N ASP A 255 17.79 -14.01 5.50
CA ASP A 255 18.36 -12.67 5.47
C ASP A 255 19.32 -12.48 6.67
N PRO A 256 20.64 -12.52 6.46
CA PRO A 256 21.62 -12.35 7.52
C PRO A 256 21.74 -10.89 8.01
N THR A 257 21.10 -9.94 7.31
CA THR A 257 21.27 -8.50 7.53
C THR A 257 19.92 -7.78 7.62
N PRO A 258 19.11 -8.06 8.67
CA PRO A 258 17.83 -7.38 8.84
C PRO A 258 18.02 -5.88 9.08
N PRO A 259 17.08 -5.04 8.63
CA PRO A 259 17.12 -3.61 8.90
C PRO A 259 16.97 -3.32 10.39
N PRO A 260 17.64 -2.28 10.92
CA PRO A 260 17.40 -1.81 12.28
C PRO A 260 15.97 -1.24 12.40
N PRO A 261 15.35 -1.27 13.59
CA PRO A 261 13.98 -0.78 13.78
C PRO A 261 13.74 0.64 13.26
N THR A 262 14.70 1.54 13.43
CA THR A 262 14.59 2.93 12.95
C THR A 262 14.44 3.04 11.44
N VAL A 263 15.04 2.14 10.66
CA VAL A 263 14.87 2.09 9.20
C VAL A 263 13.45 1.64 8.85
N VAL A 264 12.95 0.61 9.55
CA VAL A 264 11.59 0.07 9.32
C VAL A 264 10.53 1.12 9.70
N GLU A 265 10.65 1.72 10.87
CA GLU A 265 9.78 2.78 11.39
C GLU A 265 9.76 4.01 10.46
N ARG A 266 10.93 4.39 9.94
CA ARG A 266 11.05 5.57 9.08
C ARG A 266 10.56 5.33 7.66
N PHE A 267 10.64 4.10 7.16
CA PHE A 267 10.21 3.76 5.80
C PHE A 267 8.69 3.76 5.66
N SER A 268 7.97 2.93 6.43
CA SER A 268 6.53 2.73 6.23
C SER A 268 5.78 2.52 7.54
N CYS A 269 4.53 2.96 7.58
CA CYS A 269 3.59 2.66 8.65
C CYS A 269 2.35 1.91 8.15
N GLU A 270 1.89 0.94 8.93
CA GLU A 270 0.51 0.44 8.87
C GLU A 270 -0.18 0.71 10.21
N THR A 271 0.40 0.19 11.30
CA THR A 271 -0.22 0.23 12.64
C THR A 271 0.45 1.17 13.65
N ALA A 272 1.61 1.73 13.32
CA ALA A 272 2.35 2.67 14.17
C ALA A 272 3.05 3.72 13.30
N TYR A 273 2.87 5.00 13.63
CA TYR A 273 3.38 6.12 12.86
C TYR A 273 4.62 6.72 13.55
N HIS A 274 5.73 6.78 12.81
CA HIS A 274 7.02 7.30 13.29
C HIS A 274 7.57 8.33 12.32
N ALA A 275 6.72 9.28 11.94
CA ALA A 275 7.03 10.24 10.88
C ALA A 275 7.44 9.55 9.55
N SER A 276 6.88 8.37 9.28
CA SER A 276 7.25 7.46 8.20
C SER A 276 7.13 8.09 6.80
N ALA A 277 7.94 7.62 5.85
CA ALA A 277 7.98 8.13 4.47
C ALA A 277 6.84 7.58 3.61
N GLY A 278 6.22 6.47 4.02
CA GLY A 278 5.06 5.90 3.38
C GLY A 278 4.08 5.28 4.37
N ALA A 279 2.90 4.98 3.87
CA ALA A 279 1.82 4.39 4.63
C ALA A 279 1.04 3.41 3.77
N HIS A 280 0.55 2.32 4.37
CA HIS A 280 -0.39 1.38 3.75
C HIS A 280 -1.62 1.24 4.64
N ALA A 281 -2.81 1.50 4.09
CA ALA A 281 -4.09 1.39 4.79
C ALA A 281 -4.13 2.06 6.18
N ALA A 282 -3.27 3.05 6.42
CA ALA A 282 -2.98 3.57 7.76
C ALA A 282 -4.19 4.24 8.44
N TRP A 283 -5.15 4.73 7.65
CA TRP A 283 -6.43 5.24 8.15
C TRP A 283 -7.19 4.23 9.02
N ARG A 284 -6.93 2.93 8.84
CA ARG A 284 -7.57 1.86 9.61
C ARG A 284 -7.07 1.79 11.06
N TYR A 285 -5.86 2.25 11.32
CA TYR A 285 -5.15 2.01 12.58
C TYR A 285 -4.71 3.27 13.30
N LEU A 286 -4.38 4.32 12.55
CA LEU A 286 -3.90 5.57 13.12
C LEU A 286 -5.04 6.41 13.73
N THR A 287 -4.67 7.32 14.62
CA THR A 287 -5.54 8.33 15.19
C THR A 287 -5.87 9.41 14.14
N ALA A 288 -6.91 10.20 14.39
CA ALA A 288 -7.27 11.30 13.49
C ALA A 288 -6.15 12.34 13.35
N ALA A 289 -5.42 12.63 14.43
CA ALA A 289 -4.31 13.56 14.43
C ALA A 289 -3.14 13.07 13.56
N GLU A 290 -2.72 11.80 13.73
CA GLU A 290 -1.66 11.20 12.92
C GLU A 290 -2.02 11.18 11.43
N VAL A 291 -3.28 10.85 11.09
CA VAL A 291 -3.76 10.85 9.70
C VAL A 291 -3.76 12.27 9.11
N ALA A 292 -4.19 13.26 9.87
CA ALA A 292 -4.20 14.66 9.42
C ALA A 292 -2.78 15.17 9.16
N GLU A 293 -1.84 14.93 10.09
CA GLU A 293 -0.43 15.27 9.91
C GLU A 293 0.16 14.60 8.66
N MET A 294 -0.12 13.31 8.47
CA MET A 294 0.34 12.54 7.32
C MET A 294 -0.12 13.16 5.99
N TYR A 295 -1.40 13.55 5.88
CA TYR A 295 -1.94 14.17 4.67
C TYR A 295 -1.36 15.56 4.42
N GLU A 296 -1.18 16.37 5.46
CA GLU A 296 -0.57 17.69 5.33
C GLU A 296 0.89 17.59 4.88
N ARG A 297 1.68 16.69 5.48
CA ARG A 297 3.06 16.42 5.04
C ARG A 297 3.12 15.96 3.61
N HIS A 298 2.27 15.02 3.22
CA HIS A 298 2.19 14.55 1.83
C HIS A 298 1.92 15.69 0.87
N LEU A 299 0.92 16.53 1.17
CA LEU A 299 0.58 17.66 0.29
C LEU A 299 1.76 18.64 0.16
N LYS A 300 2.45 18.98 1.26
CA LYS A 300 3.64 19.84 1.23
C LYS A 300 4.73 19.28 0.31
N GLN A 301 4.97 17.97 0.35
CA GLN A 301 5.95 17.32 -0.52
C GLN A 301 5.52 17.30 -1.99
N VAL A 302 4.24 17.01 -2.26
CA VAL A 302 3.68 17.08 -3.61
C VAL A 302 3.81 18.48 -4.19
N LEU A 303 3.48 19.52 -3.43
CA LEU A 303 3.64 20.91 -3.86
C LEU A 303 5.09 21.22 -4.21
N ALA A 304 6.04 20.85 -3.34
CA ALA A 304 7.46 21.08 -3.57
C ALA A 304 7.98 20.34 -4.83
N LEU A 305 7.62 19.07 -5.01
CA LEU A 305 8.14 18.23 -6.10
C LEU A 305 7.48 18.52 -7.45
N THR A 306 6.21 18.91 -7.49
CA THR A 306 5.52 19.26 -8.74
C THR A 306 5.91 20.65 -9.25
N CYS A 307 6.35 21.56 -8.38
CA CYS A 307 6.94 22.84 -8.77
C CYS A 307 8.42 22.74 -9.16
N ALA A 308 9.11 21.64 -8.81
CA ALA A 308 10.49 21.44 -9.20
C ALA A 308 10.60 21.29 -10.73
N PRO A 309 11.68 21.79 -11.36
CA PRO A 309 11.92 21.56 -12.78
C PRO A 309 11.94 20.05 -13.06
N ILE A 310 11.13 19.62 -14.02
CA ILE A 310 11.24 18.28 -14.57
C ILE A 310 12.59 18.27 -15.30
N SER A 311 13.54 17.47 -14.79
CA SER A 311 14.96 17.51 -15.20
C SER A 311 15.20 16.92 -16.59
#